data_AF-A0A372G6M3-F1
#
_entry.id   AF-A0A372G6M3-F1
#
_cell.length_a   1.000
_cell.length_b   1.000
_cell.length_c   1.000
_cell.angle_alpha   90.00
_cell.angle_beta   90.00
_cell.angle_gamma   90.00
#
_symmetry.space_group_name_H-M   'P 1'
#
loop_
_entity.id
_entity.type
_entity.pdbx_description
1 polymer ?
#
loop_
_entity_poly.entity_id
_entity_poly.type
_entity_poly.pdbx_seq_one_letter_code
_entity_poly.pdbx_strand_id
1 'polypeptide(L)'
;MKGFLRRWAAVFPPVLTGVSIAGLWGMSALEERADRTRLSACIHNPSAAHWSHGYDAWLPFAVLTSALLGAVLAAAVLLSNAQTPRRLRAACYPTMVIALIALFPAATAVDDYYNLPGADFSSLNSPPCPKAHSVG
;
A
#
# COMPACT_ATOMS: atom_id res chain seq x y z
N MET A 1 14.78 1.25 -32.17
CA MET A 1 14.35 1.77 -30.84
C MET A 1 12.85 1.66 -30.57
N LYS A 2 11.95 1.95 -31.52
CA LYS A 2 10.47 1.91 -31.31
C LYS A 2 9.90 0.57 -30.81
N GLY A 3 10.51 -0.57 -31.17
CA GLY A 3 10.06 -1.90 -30.71
C GLY A 3 10.47 -2.27 -29.28
N PHE A 4 11.57 -1.70 -28.77
CA PHE A 4 12.09 -2.00 -27.43
C PHE A 4 11.24 -1.28 -26.36
N LEU A 5 11.01 0.02 -26.53
CA LEU A 5 10.15 0.81 -25.63
C LEU A 5 8.74 0.21 -25.48
N ARG A 6 8.16 -0.35 -26.55
CA ARG A 6 6.83 -0.98 -26.51
C ARG A 6 6.80 -2.30 -25.74
N ARG A 7 7.86 -3.10 -25.79
CA ARG A 7 7.95 -4.34 -24.99
C ARG A 7 7.99 -3.99 -23.51
N TRP A 8 8.79 -3.00 -23.13
CA TRP A 8 8.87 -2.53 -21.75
C TRP A 8 7.56 -1.92 -21.25
N ALA A 9 6.88 -1.11 -22.07
CA ALA A 9 5.56 -0.55 -21.74
C ALA A 9 4.49 -1.62 -21.45
N ALA A 10 4.63 -2.83 -21.99
CA ALA A 10 3.71 -3.95 -21.75
C ALA A 10 4.14 -4.84 -20.56
N VAL A 11 5.38 -4.73 -20.09
CA VAL A 11 5.92 -5.49 -18.94
C VAL A 11 5.84 -4.68 -17.65
N PHE A 12 5.98 -3.36 -17.72
CA PHE A 12 5.85 -2.49 -16.56
C PHE A 12 4.50 -2.59 -15.82
N PRO A 13 3.34 -2.70 -16.50
CA PRO A 13 2.07 -2.80 -15.80
C PRO A 13 2.02 -3.97 -14.79
N PRO A 14 2.24 -5.25 -15.19
CA PRO A 14 2.16 -6.35 -14.23
C PRO A 14 3.24 -6.27 -13.15
N VAL A 15 4.43 -5.74 -13.45
CA VAL A 15 5.49 -5.54 -12.45
C VAL A 15 5.07 -4.53 -11.40
N LEU A 16 4.56 -3.37 -11.82
CA LEU A 16 4.11 -2.30 -10.92
C LEU A 16 2.95 -2.76 -10.05
N THR A 17 2.00 -3.51 -10.64
CA THR A 17 0.90 -4.09 -9.87
C THR A 17 1.39 -5.14 -8.86
N GLY A 18 2.38 -5.95 -9.23
CA GLY A 18 3.02 -6.88 -8.29
C GLY A 18 3.70 -6.15 -7.12
N VAL A 19 4.41 -5.06 -7.41
CA VAL A 19 5.04 -4.21 -6.39
C VAL A 19 4.00 -3.58 -5.46
N SER A 20 2.88 -3.07 -5.99
CA SER A 20 1.82 -2.51 -5.15
C SER A 20 1.22 -3.55 -4.21
N ILE A 21 0.97 -4.77 -4.69
CA ILE A 21 0.43 -5.85 -3.84
C ILE A 21 1.44 -6.25 -2.77
N ALA A 22 2.70 -6.43 -3.15
CA ALA A 22 3.76 -6.77 -2.20
C ALA A 22 3.93 -5.66 -1.14
N GLY A 23 3.82 -4.40 -1.53
CA GLY A 23 3.87 -3.27 -0.61
C GLY A 23 2.69 -3.22 0.35
N LEU A 24 1.45 -3.51 -0.11
CA LEU A 24 0.28 -3.64 0.77
C LEU A 24 0.47 -4.74 1.83
N TRP A 25 0.99 -5.90 1.41
CA TRP A 25 1.33 -7.00 2.32
C TRP A 25 2.47 -6.65 3.28
N GLY A 26 3.46 -5.89 2.81
CA GLY A 26 4.56 -5.41 3.65
C GLY A 26 4.06 -4.45 4.73
N MET A 27 3.16 -3.53 4.38
CA MET A 27 2.56 -2.57 5.32
C MET A 27 1.81 -3.29 6.44
N SER A 28 0.94 -4.26 6.11
CA SER A 28 0.18 -4.99 7.13
C SER A 28 1.09 -5.78 8.08
N ALA A 29 2.16 -6.40 7.56
CA ALA A 29 3.12 -7.12 8.39
C ALA A 29 3.95 -6.19 9.30
N LEU A 30 4.29 -4.99 8.83
CA LEU A 30 5.01 -3.99 9.61
C LEU A 30 4.14 -3.37 10.69
N GLU A 31 2.87 -3.10 10.38
CA GLU A 31 1.87 -2.65 11.36
C GLU A 31 1.66 -3.68 12.46
N GLU A 32 1.46 -4.95 12.11
CA GLU A 32 1.30 -6.01 13.10
C GLU A 32 2.52 -6.11 14.02
N ARG A 33 3.73 -5.93 13.46
CA ARG A 33 4.96 -5.91 14.25
C ARG A 33 5.03 -4.69 15.16
N ALA A 34 4.66 -3.50 14.67
CA ALA A 34 4.63 -2.27 15.45
C ALA A 34 3.64 -2.38 16.62
N ASP A 35 2.46 -2.93 16.40
CA ASP A 35 1.46 -3.16 17.44
C ASP A 35 1.97 -4.12 18.52
N ARG A 36 2.62 -5.23 18.13
CA ARG A 36 3.25 -6.15 19.11
C ARG A 36 4.34 -5.45 19.92
N THR A 37 5.18 -4.62 19.29
CA THR A 37 6.21 -3.85 19.98
C THR A 37 5.60 -2.82 20.93
N ARG A 38 4.52 -2.14 20.53
CA ARG A 38 3.77 -1.20 21.37
C ARG A 38 3.18 -1.89 22.59
N LEU A 39 2.52 -3.03 22.40
CA LEU A 39 1.95 -3.82 23.50
C LEU A 39 3.02 -4.31 24.47
N SER A 40 4.15 -4.80 23.96
CA SER A 40 5.30 -5.20 24.79
C SER A 40 5.87 -4.02 25.58
N ALA A 41 6.04 -2.85 24.95
CA ALA A 41 6.47 -1.63 25.62
C ALA A 41 5.47 -1.20 26.71
N CYS A 42 4.17 -1.32 26.46
CA CYS A 42 3.16 -1.01 27.48
C CYS A 42 3.20 -1.89 28.72
N ILE A 43 3.60 -3.16 28.58
CA ILE A 43 3.74 -4.09 29.72
C ILE A 43 5.02 -3.81 30.50
N HIS A 44 6.14 -3.56 29.82
CA HIS A 44 7.46 -3.52 30.45
C HIS A 44 8.00 -2.11 30.75
N ASN A 45 7.64 -1.11 29.92
CA ASN A 45 8.11 0.27 30.04
C ASN A 45 7.11 1.23 29.37
N PRO A 46 5.98 1.59 30.03
CA PRO A 46 4.90 2.34 29.41
C PRO A 46 5.30 3.73 28.94
N SER A 47 6.34 4.34 29.52
CA SER A 47 6.90 5.62 29.07
C SER A 47 7.60 5.55 27.70
N ALA A 48 7.96 4.36 27.22
CA ALA A 48 8.57 4.16 25.90
C ALA A 48 7.54 3.82 24.80
N ALA A 49 6.28 3.55 25.16
CA ALA A 49 5.22 3.26 24.21
C ALA A 49 4.82 4.52 23.44
N HIS A 50 4.75 4.41 22.11
CA HIS A 50 4.33 5.50 21.23
C HIS A 50 3.54 4.93 20.04
N TRP A 51 2.73 5.78 19.41
CA TRP A 51 2.00 5.43 18.19
C TRP A 51 2.99 5.38 17.01
N SER A 52 2.97 4.28 16.27
CA SER A 52 3.75 4.14 15.04
C SER A 52 3.11 3.08 14.14
N HIS A 53 3.22 3.25 12.83
CA HIS A 53 2.83 2.24 11.84
C HIS A 53 3.94 1.20 11.59
N GLY A 54 5.16 1.42 12.10
CA GLY A 54 6.31 0.56 11.81
C GLY A 54 6.92 0.75 10.42
N TYR A 55 6.47 1.75 9.66
CA TYR A 55 7.00 2.13 8.35
C TYR A 55 6.96 3.65 8.13
N ASP A 56 7.73 4.14 7.16
CA ASP A 56 7.79 5.56 6.78
C ASP A 56 6.71 5.95 5.75
N ALA A 57 6.35 7.24 5.72
CA ALA A 57 5.37 7.83 4.80
C ALA A 57 5.61 7.49 3.32
N TRP A 58 6.88 7.32 2.94
CA TRP A 58 7.27 6.99 1.57
C TRP A 58 6.70 5.66 1.08
N LEU A 59 6.47 4.71 1.98
CA LEU A 59 5.99 3.37 1.65
C LEU A 59 4.55 3.37 1.09
N PRO A 60 3.52 3.92 1.79
CA PRO A 60 2.16 3.97 1.25
C PRO A 60 2.10 4.84 -0.02
N PHE A 61 2.87 5.93 -0.13
CA PHE A 61 2.97 6.70 -1.37
C PHE A 61 3.55 5.90 -2.54
N ALA A 62 4.61 5.11 -2.31
CA ALA A 62 5.20 4.26 -3.33
C ALA A 62 4.19 3.18 -3.80
N VAL A 63 3.39 2.63 -2.90
CA VAL A 63 2.33 1.66 -3.21
C VAL A 63 1.22 2.31 -4.05
N LEU A 64 0.74 3.49 -3.65
CA LEU A 64 -0.30 4.21 -4.38
C LEU A 64 0.18 4.62 -5.78
N THR A 65 1.39 5.18 -5.88
CA THR A 65 1.96 5.62 -7.16
C THR A 65 2.23 4.45 -8.10
N SER A 66 2.71 3.31 -7.59
CA SER A 66 2.92 2.10 -8.40
C SER A 66 1.59 1.51 -8.91
N ALA A 67 0.54 1.48 -8.08
CA ALA A 67 -0.80 1.06 -8.50
C ALA A 67 -1.37 1.99 -9.59
N LEU A 68 -1.26 3.31 -9.42
CA LEU A 68 -1.69 4.30 -10.41
C LEU A 68 -0.94 4.14 -11.74
N LEU A 69 0.40 4.08 -11.69
CA LEU A 69 1.22 3.91 -12.89
C LEU A 69 0.93 2.57 -13.58
N GLY A 70 0.74 1.49 -12.82
CA GLY A 70 0.35 0.19 -13.35
C GLY A 70 -0.97 0.25 -14.12
N ALA A 71 -2.00 0.91 -13.56
CA ALA A 71 -3.29 1.09 -14.22
C ALA A 71 -3.20 1.96 -15.48
N VAL A 72 -2.49 3.09 -15.41
CA VAL A 72 -2.33 4.02 -16.54
C VAL A 72 -1.57 3.35 -17.69
N LEU A 73 -0.48 2.64 -17.39
CA LEU A 73 0.29 1.95 -18.41
C LEU A 73 -0.48 0.77 -19.02
N ALA A 74 -1.24 0.02 -18.21
CA ALA A 74 -2.12 -1.03 -18.72
C ALA A 74 -3.18 -0.45 -19.67
N ALA A 75 -3.84 0.65 -19.30
CA ALA A 75 -4.82 1.33 -20.14
C ALA A 75 -4.18 1.84 -21.45
N ALA A 76 -2.99 2.44 -21.38
CA ALA A 76 -2.26 2.90 -22.56
C ALA A 76 -1.94 1.74 -23.54
N VAL A 77 -1.52 0.59 -23.03
CA VAL A 77 -1.25 -0.61 -23.85
C VAL A 77 -2.53 -1.15 -24.50
N LEU A 78 -3.64 -1.19 -23.75
CA LEU A 78 -4.93 -1.67 -24.25
C LEU A 78 -5.52 -0.74 -25.31
N LEU A 79 -5.46 0.58 -25.09
CA LEU A 79 -6.00 1.61 -25.99
C LEU A 79 -5.11 1.85 -27.23
N SER A 80 -3.81 1.56 -27.14
CA SER A 80 -2.91 1.78 -28.28
C SER A 80 -3.22 0.82 -29.43
N ASN A 81 -3.61 1.31 -30.62
CA ASN A 81 -3.92 0.47 -31.80
C ASN A 81 -2.68 -0.19 -32.46
N ALA A 82 -1.57 -0.24 -31.75
CA ALA A 82 -0.32 -0.77 -32.24
C ALA A 82 -0.30 -2.31 -32.24
N GLN A 83 0.53 -2.90 -33.12
CA GLN A 83 0.87 -4.34 -33.09
C GLN A 83 1.69 -4.69 -31.83
N THR A 84 1.07 -4.64 -30.66
CA THR A 84 1.58 -5.30 -29.45
C THR A 84 1.23 -6.79 -29.49
N PRO A 85 2.17 -7.69 -29.08
CA PRO A 85 1.90 -9.12 -29.03
C PRO A 85 0.65 -9.42 -28.20
N ARG A 86 -0.26 -10.25 -28.73
CA ARG A 86 -1.54 -10.60 -28.05
C ARG A 86 -1.35 -11.05 -26.61
N ARG A 87 -0.29 -11.81 -26.31
CA ARG A 87 0.03 -12.31 -24.96
C ARG A 87 0.28 -11.18 -23.95
N LEU A 88 0.96 -10.11 -24.36
CA LEU A 88 1.27 -8.98 -23.49
C LEU A 88 0.02 -8.10 -23.25
N ARG A 89 -0.81 -7.91 -24.28
CA ARG A 89 -2.12 -7.26 -24.11
C ARG A 89 -3.04 -8.06 -23.19
N ALA A 90 -3.07 -9.38 -23.34
CA ALA A 90 -3.87 -10.27 -22.49
C ALA A 90 -3.48 -10.13 -21.01
N ALA A 91 -2.19 -9.99 -20.70
CA ALA A 91 -1.72 -9.75 -19.34
C ALA A 91 -2.12 -8.37 -18.79
N CYS A 92 -2.28 -7.35 -19.63
CA CYS A 92 -2.64 -5.99 -19.18
C CYS A 92 -4.10 -5.88 -18.69
N TYR A 93 -5.01 -6.73 -19.15
CA TYR A 93 -6.41 -6.74 -18.67
C TYR A 93 -6.52 -7.06 -17.16
N PRO A 94 -6.03 -8.22 -16.67
CA PRO A 94 -6.09 -8.51 -15.24
C PRO A 94 -5.24 -7.52 -14.44
N THR A 95 -4.10 -7.06 -14.98
CA THR A 95 -3.29 -6.02 -14.34
C THR A 95 -4.08 -4.75 -14.10
N MET A 96 -4.82 -4.25 -15.09
CA MET A 96 -5.64 -3.05 -14.93
C MET A 96 -6.70 -3.23 -13.84
N VAL A 97 -7.40 -4.37 -13.84
CA VAL A 97 -8.42 -4.68 -12.83
C VAL A 97 -7.81 -4.74 -11.43
N ILE A 98 -6.72 -5.49 -11.27
CA ILE A 98 -6.05 -5.66 -9.98
C ILE A 98 -5.46 -4.34 -9.48
N ALA A 99 -4.85 -3.54 -10.36
CA ALA A 99 -4.32 -2.22 -10.01
C ALA A 99 -5.43 -1.29 -9.52
N LEU A 100 -6.59 -1.27 -10.21
CA LEU A 100 -7.76 -0.48 -9.77
C LEU A 100 -8.29 -0.93 -8.41
N ILE A 101 -8.36 -2.24 -8.16
CA ILE A 101 -8.75 -2.78 -6.85
C ILE A 101 -7.73 -2.38 -5.78
N ALA A 102 -6.43 -2.40 -6.10
CA ALA A 102 -5.34 -2.04 -5.18
C ALA A 102 -5.25 -0.53 -4.89
N LEU A 103 -5.82 0.34 -5.74
CA LEU A 103 -5.85 1.79 -5.49
C LEU A 103 -6.60 2.15 -4.23
N PHE A 104 -7.72 1.47 -3.97
CA PHE A 104 -8.53 1.75 -2.78
C PHE A 104 -7.77 1.52 -1.47
N PRO A 105 -7.23 0.32 -1.17
CA PRO A 105 -6.46 0.09 0.05
C PRO A 105 -5.16 0.89 0.10
N ALA A 106 -4.56 1.22 -1.05
CA ALA A 106 -3.37 2.08 -1.08
C ALA A 106 -3.71 3.53 -0.70
N ALA A 107 -4.84 4.05 -1.16
CA ALA A 107 -5.31 5.38 -0.82
C ALA A 107 -5.71 5.47 0.66
N THR A 108 -6.39 4.45 1.19
CA THR A 108 -6.71 4.39 2.63
C THR A 108 -5.43 4.31 3.46
N ALA A 109 -4.43 3.52 3.06
CA ALA A 109 -3.16 3.45 3.79
C ALA A 109 -2.40 4.80 3.84
N VAL A 110 -2.48 5.62 2.79
CA VAL A 110 -1.92 6.99 2.82
C VAL A 110 -2.70 7.87 3.79
N ASP A 111 -4.03 7.82 3.75
CA ASP A 111 -4.89 8.60 4.64
C ASP A 111 -4.68 8.20 6.11
N ASP A 112 -4.67 6.90 6.40
CA ASP A 112 -4.43 6.32 7.72
C ASP A 112 -3.07 6.76 8.29
N TYR A 113 -2.02 6.81 7.45
CA TYR A 113 -0.69 7.24 7.87
C TYR A 113 -0.67 8.68 8.41
N TYR A 114 -1.39 9.59 7.76
CA TYR A 114 -1.44 11.01 8.18
C TYR A 114 -2.48 11.29 9.25
N ASN A 115 -3.48 10.43 9.38
CA ASN A 115 -4.51 10.54 10.40
C ASN A 115 -4.15 9.80 11.70
N LEU A 116 -2.91 9.33 11.88
CA LEU A 116 -2.49 8.63 13.10
C LEU A 116 -2.31 9.58 14.31
N PRO A 117 -2.83 9.26 15.50
CA PRO A 117 -3.75 8.15 15.81
C PRO A 117 -5.15 8.48 15.27
N GLY A 118 -5.80 7.54 14.57
CA GLY A 118 -6.94 7.70 13.64
C GLY A 118 -7.92 8.88 13.84
N ALA A 119 -8.61 9.31 12.78
CA ALA A 119 -9.50 10.50 12.77
C ALA A 119 -10.68 10.52 13.77
N ASP A 120 -10.90 9.47 14.55
CA ASP A 120 -11.83 9.50 15.69
C ASP A 120 -11.27 10.45 16.75
N PHE A 121 -11.92 11.60 16.99
CA PHE A 121 -11.54 12.61 17.99
C PHE A 121 -11.21 12.09 19.42
N SER A 122 -11.52 10.83 19.73
CA SER A 122 -11.13 10.11 20.95
C SER A 122 -9.65 9.65 20.98
N SER A 123 -8.99 9.59 19.83
CA SER A 123 -7.63 9.06 19.63
C SER A 123 -6.52 10.10 19.86
N LEU A 124 -6.81 11.39 19.62
CA LEU A 124 -5.87 12.50 19.81
C LEU A 124 -5.40 12.65 21.26
N ASN A 125 -6.16 12.09 22.21
CA ASN A 125 -5.80 12.02 23.63
C ASN A 125 -5.77 10.57 24.16
N SER A 126 -5.79 9.55 23.29
CA SER A 126 -5.71 8.17 23.75
C SER A 126 -4.25 7.80 24.02
N PRO A 127 -3.92 7.35 25.24
CA PRO A 127 -2.58 6.87 25.53
C PRO A 127 -2.28 5.66 24.65
N PRO A 128 -1.02 5.48 24.20
CA PRO A 128 -0.60 4.36 23.34
C PRO A 128 -0.80 3.00 24.01
N CYS A 129 -0.93 3.00 25.33
CA CYS A 129 -1.27 1.83 26.10
C CYS A 129 -2.78 1.72 26.30
N PRO A 130 -3.38 0.54 26.04
CA PRO A 130 -4.78 0.32 26.35
C PRO A 130 -4.98 0.64 27.83
N LYS A 131 -5.93 1.54 28.14
CA LYS A 131 -6.35 1.73 29.53
C LYS A 131 -6.81 0.36 30.01
N ALA A 132 -6.18 -0.14 31.07
CA ALA A 132 -6.56 -1.40 31.67
C ALA A 132 -8.07 -1.33 31.94
N HIS A 133 -8.87 -2.01 31.12
CA HIS A 133 -10.23 -2.32 31.50
C HIS A 133 -10.06 -3.19 32.74
N SER A 134 -10.43 -2.61 33.88
CA SER A 134 -10.73 -3.30 35.12
C SER A 134 -11.53 -4.56 34.79
N VAL A 135 -10.84 -5.70 34.74
CA VAL A 135 -11.45 -7.00 34.98
C VAL A 135 -11.74 -7.01 36.48
N GLY A 136 -12.87 -6.41 36.84
CA GLY A 136 -13.50 -6.51 38.15
C GLY A 136 -14.69 -7.46 38.03
#